data_AF-R7UR05-F1
#
_entry.id   AF-R7UR05-F1
#
_cell.length_a   1.000
_cell.length_b   1.000
_cell.length_c   1.000
_cell.angle_alpha   90.00
_cell.angle_beta   90.00
_cell.angle_gamma   90.00
#
_symmetry.space_group_name_H-M   'P 1'
#
loop_
_entity.id
_entity.type
_entity.pdbx_description
1 polymer ?
#
loop_
_entity_poly.entity_id
_entity_poly.type
_entity_poly.pdbx_seq_one_letter_code
_entity_poly.pdbx_strand_id
1 'polypeptide(L)'
;RTLVYDLDTTLPFPCEFHEYITHAIKPHFSWKEKYHRLFRVIPAKTFLDRFSSDRSHMLKADMQWLSPPPTYPCIATSESSNNLPGFIDMTRGSGHGSVMDLNQFCLNFS
;
A
#
# COMPACT_ATOMS: atom_id res chain seq x y z
N ARG A 1 -2.18 -11.50 17.40
CA ARG A 1 -2.47 -12.25 16.16
C ARG A 1 -2.73 -11.23 15.07
N THR A 2 -1.90 -11.23 14.03
CA THR A 2 -1.97 -10.25 12.93
C THR A 2 -2.44 -10.97 11.67
N LEU A 3 -3.44 -10.41 11.00
CA LEU A 3 -4.04 -10.95 9.79
C LEU A 3 -3.79 -10.00 8.62
N VAL A 4 -3.54 -10.56 7.45
CA VAL A 4 -3.38 -9.81 6.19
C VAL A 4 -4.61 -10.07 5.32
N TYR A 5 -5.19 -8.98 4.83
CA TYR A 5 -6.30 -8.98 3.89
C TYR A 5 -5.80 -8.43 2.57
N ASP A 6 -5.38 -9.33 1.69
CA ASP A 6 -4.98 -9.01 0.31
C ASP A 6 -5.99 -9.67 -0.63
N LEU A 7 -6.70 -8.88 -1.42
CA LEU A 7 -7.74 -9.38 -2.33
C LEU A 7 -7.14 -10.05 -3.58
N ASP A 8 -5.87 -9.80 -3.87
CA ASP A 8 -5.16 -10.32 -5.05
C ASP A 8 -4.29 -11.55 -4.73
N THR A 9 -4.26 -11.99 -3.46
CA THR A 9 -3.46 -13.15 -3.05
C THR A 9 -4.10 -14.49 -3.44
N THR A 10 -3.27 -15.50 -3.66
CA THR A 10 -3.70 -16.91 -3.79
C THR A 10 -3.59 -17.69 -2.48
N LEU A 11 -3.10 -17.04 -1.41
CA LEU A 11 -3.12 -17.56 -0.04
C LEU A 11 -4.53 -17.50 0.57
N PRO A 12 -4.79 -18.08 1.76
CA PRO A 12 -6.06 -17.93 2.45
C PRO A 12 -6.45 -16.45 2.67
N PHE A 13 -7.76 -16.16 2.70
CA PHE A 13 -8.28 -14.81 2.97
C PHE A 13 -9.21 -14.83 4.21
N PRO A 14 -8.84 -14.18 5.33
CA PRO A 14 -7.53 -13.57 5.59
C PRO A 14 -6.39 -14.59 5.75
N CYS A 15 -5.16 -14.12 5.57
CA CYS A 15 -3.93 -14.90 5.75
C CYS A 15 -3.28 -14.54 7.09
N GLU A 16 -2.69 -15.51 7.79
CA GLU A 16 -1.83 -15.20 8.94
C GLU A 16 -0.61 -14.41 8.48
N PHE A 17 -0.23 -13.38 9.25
CA PHE A 17 0.89 -12.52 8.89
C PHE A 17 2.19 -13.30 8.62
N HIS A 18 2.51 -14.28 9.47
CA HIS A 18 3.68 -15.13 9.29
C HIS A 18 3.65 -15.91 7.96
N GLU A 19 2.50 -16.46 7.59
CA GLU A 19 2.33 -17.18 6.33
C GLU A 19 2.45 -16.24 5.13
N TYR A 20 1.86 -15.04 5.22
CA TYR A 20 1.92 -14.02 4.18
C TYR A 20 3.36 -13.51 3.97
N ILE A 21 4.09 -13.22 5.04
CA ILE A 21 5.50 -12.82 4.96
C ILE A 21 6.34 -13.92 4.31
N THR A 22 6.12 -15.17 4.68
CA THR A 22 6.91 -16.31 4.19
C THR A 22 6.66 -16.60 2.71
N HIS A 23 5.39 -16.56 2.27
CA HIS A 23 5.02 -17.04 0.93
C HIS A 23 4.82 -15.92 -0.10
N ALA A 24 4.23 -14.80 0.28
CA ALA A 24 3.96 -13.68 -0.63
C ALA A 24 5.14 -12.70 -0.70
N ILE A 25 5.61 -12.25 0.47
CA ILE A 25 6.66 -11.23 0.57
C ILE A 25 8.05 -11.85 0.35
N LYS A 26 8.38 -12.93 1.07
CA LYS A 26 9.67 -13.65 1.06
C LYS A 26 10.87 -12.83 1.55
N PRO A 27 11.86 -13.41 2.23
CA PRO A 27 13.09 -12.69 2.58
C PRO A 27 13.86 -12.20 1.34
N HIS A 28 14.46 -11.02 1.42
CA HIS A 28 15.14 -10.34 0.30
C HIS A 28 16.62 -10.67 0.11
N PHE A 29 17.17 -11.64 0.85
CA PHE A 29 18.63 -11.80 0.97
C PHE A 29 19.38 -11.99 -0.37
N SER A 30 18.70 -12.47 -1.41
CA SER A 30 19.28 -12.65 -2.75
C SER A 30 18.97 -11.53 -3.75
N TRP A 31 18.26 -10.47 -3.35
CA TRP A 31 17.75 -9.44 -4.26
C TRP A 31 18.63 -8.19 -4.22
N LYS A 32 18.75 -7.51 -5.38
CA LYS A 32 19.39 -6.19 -5.44
C LYS A 32 18.64 -5.21 -4.55
N GLU A 33 19.36 -4.34 -3.84
CA GLU A 33 18.81 -3.38 -2.86
C GLU A 33 17.66 -2.53 -3.42
N LYS A 34 17.72 -2.12 -4.68
CA LYS A 34 16.64 -1.36 -5.35
C LYS A 34 15.29 -2.11 -5.43
N TYR A 35 15.26 -3.41 -5.16
CA TYR A 35 14.05 -4.24 -5.10
C TYR A 35 13.68 -4.62 -3.67
N HIS A 36 14.40 -4.11 -2.66
CA HIS A 36 14.00 -4.26 -1.27
C HIS A 36 12.70 -3.50 -1.04
N ARG A 37 11.73 -4.19 -0.44
CA ARG A 37 10.38 -3.67 -0.26
C ARG A 37 10.36 -2.84 1.01
N LEU A 38 9.68 -1.71 0.93
CA LEU A 38 9.36 -0.84 2.05
C LEU A 38 7.85 -0.87 2.25
N PHE A 39 7.44 -0.65 3.50
CA PHE A 39 6.05 -0.75 3.93
C PHE A 39 5.65 0.55 4.60
N ARG A 40 4.74 1.30 4.00
CA ARG A 40 4.09 2.42 4.68
C ARG A 40 2.90 1.88 5.47
N VAL A 41 2.97 1.99 6.79
CA VAL A 41 1.94 1.54 7.72
C VAL A 41 1.17 2.73 8.25
N ILE A 42 -0.14 2.75 7.98
CA ILE A 42 -1.03 3.86 8.29
C ILE A 42 -2.20 3.32 9.11
N PRO A 43 -2.55 3.93 10.27
CA PRO A 43 -3.76 3.58 10.98
C PRO A 43 -4.99 3.73 10.09
N ALA A 44 -5.89 2.75 10.11
CA ALA A 44 -7.06 2.71 9.22
C ALA A 44 -7.92 4.00 9.29
N LYS A 45 -8.12 4.54 10.49
CA LYS A 45 -8.82 5.82 10.68
C LYS A 45 -8.13 6.96 9.92
N THR A 46 -6.81 7.07 10.04
CA THR A 46 -6.02 8.08 9.32
C THR A 46 -6.12 7.87 7.80
N PHE A 47 -6.12 6.63 7.33
CA PHE A 47 -6.30 6.33 5.90
C PHE A 47 -7.68 6.81 5.42
N LEU A 48 -8.76 6.46 6.13
CA LEU A 48 -10.12 6.90 5.79
C LEU A 48 -10.28 8.42 5.82
N ASP A 49 -9.68 9.09 6.82
CA ASP A 49 -9.80 10.55 6.99
C ASP A 49 -8.98 11.35 5.96
N ARG A 50 -7.87 10.79 5.45
CA ARG A 50 -6.86 11.54 4.70
C ARG A 50 -6.66 11.09 3.26
N PHE A 51 -6.99 9.85 2.90
CA PHE A 51 -6.73 9.34 1.56
C PHE A 51 -7.62 10.01 0.51
N SER A 52 -7.02 10.43 -0.60
CA SER A 52 -7.73 10.93 -1.77
C SER A 52 -7.02 10.53 -3.06
N SER A 53 -7.81 10.17 -4.08
CA SER A 53 -7.30 9.88 -5.42
C SER A 53 -8.35 10.23 -6.46
N ASP A 54 -7.98 11.16 -7.34
CA ASP A 54 -8.74 11.54 -8.53
C ASP A 54 -8.62 10.51 -9.68
N ARG A 55 -7.83 9.45 -9.47
CA ARG A 55 -7.52 8.36 -10.42
C ARG A 55 -6.74 8.80 -11.67
N SER A 56 -6.28 10.05 -11.75
CA SER A 56 -5.56 10.58 -12.92
C SER A 56 -4.32 9.78 -13.30
N HIS A 57 -3.63 9.17 -12.32
CA HIS A 57 -2.48 8.28 -12.56
C HIS A 57 -2.81 7.01 -13.38
N MET A 58 -4.09 6.64 -13.49
CA MET A 58 -4.56 5.50 -14.30
C MET A 58 -4.98 5.92 -15.72
N LEU A 59 -4.89 7.21 -16.06
CA LEU A 59 -5.11 7.69 -17.43
C LEU A 59 -3.81 7.67 -18.21
N LYS A 60 -3.87 7.12 -19.42
CA LYS A 60 -2.83 7.26 -20.43
C LYS A 60 -2.83 8.68 -21.00
N ALA A 61 -1.77 9.02 -21.73
CA ALA A 61 -1.66 10.31 -22.42
C ALA A 61 -2.77 10.57 -23.45
N ASP A 62 -3.39 9.52 -23.99
CA ASP A 62 -4.51 9.59 -24.94
C ASP A 62 -5.89 9.60 -24.24
N MET A 63 -5.94 9.83 -22.92
CA MET A 63 -7.14 9.86 -22.09
C MET A 63 -7.87 8.51 -21.99
N GLN A 64 -7.25 7.40 -22.42
CA GLN A 64 -7.78 6.06 -22.17
C GLN A 64 -7.34 5.54 -20.80
N TRP A 65 -8.21 4.75 -20.16
CA TRP A 65 -7.89 4.11 -18.89
C TRP A 65 -6.91 2.94 -19.08
N LEU A 66 -5.91 2.83 -18.19
CA LEU A 66 -5.04 1.65 -18.08
C LEU A 66 -5.81 0.41 -17.61
N SER A 67 -6.82 0.60 -16.77
CA SER A 67 -7.79 -0.41 -16.30
C SER A 67 -9.12 0.28 -16.00
N PRO A 68 -10.28 -0.37 -16.18
CA PRO A 68 -11.58 0.23 -15.87
C PRO A 68 -11.61 0.78 -14.43
N PRO A 69 -11.96 2.05 -14.22
CA PRO A 69 -12.03 2.60 -12.88
C PRO A 69 -13.23 2.02 -12.13
N PRO A 70 -13.20 2.01 -10.78
CA PRO A 70 -14.37 1.64 -9.99
C PRO A 70 -15.58 2.54 -10.31
N THR A 71 -16.78 1.96 -10.23
CA THR A 71 -18.03 2.64 -10.63
C THR A 71 -18.51 3.69 -9.63
N TYR A 72 -18.03 3.66 -8.39
CA TYR A 72 -18.32 4.69 -7.40
C TYR A 72 -17.46 5.94 -7.63
N PRO A 73 -17.87 7.12 -7.12
CA PRO A 73 -17.10 8.37 -7.26
C PRO A 73 -15.67 8.28 -6.73
N CYS A 74 -14.78 9.16 -7.19
CA CYS A 74 -13.43 9.24 -6.65
C CYS A 74 -13.46 9.48 -5.13
N ILE A 75 -12.53 8.86 -4.41
CA ILE A 75 -12.37 9.11 -2.97
C ILE A 75 -11.65 10.45 -2.85
N ALA A 76 -12.29 11.41 -2.20
CA ALA A 76 -11.76 12.75 -1.95
C ALA A 76 -12.05 13.17 -0.51
N THR A 77 -11.27 14.12 -0.03
CA THR A 77 -11.45 14.74 1.28
C THR A 77 -11.77 16.22 1.10
N SER A 78 -12.14 16.93 2.16
CA SER A 78 -12.28 18.39 2.12
C SER A 78 -10.95 19.11 1.85
N GLU A 79 -9.82 18.45 2.10
CA GLU A 79 -8.48 19.05 2.00
C GLU A 79 -7.77 18.74 0.68
N SER A 80 -8.12 17.63 0.01
CA SER A 80 -7.45 17.20 -1.22
C SER A 80 -8.34 16.29 -2.07
N SER A 81 -8.23 16.47 -3.40
CA SER A 81 -8.79 15.57 -4.41
C SER A 81 -7.81 14.48 -4.84
N ASN A 82 -6.51 14.64 -4.58
CA ASN A 82 -5.48 13.68 -4.95
C ASN A 82 -4.20 13.86 -4.11
N ASN A 83 -3.91 12.87 -3.28
CA ASN A 83 -2.67 12.79 -2.52
C ASN A 83 -2.05 11.39 -2.53
N LEU A 84 -2.50 10.51 -3.44
CA LEU A 84 -1.96 9.16 -3.63
C LEU A 84 -0.43 9.11 -3.69
N PRO A 85 0.29 10.06 -4.36
CA PRO A 85 1.75 10.04 -4.35
C PRO A 85 2.37 10.04 -2.94
N GLY A 86 1.75 10.71 -1.96
CA GLY A 86 2.22 10.72 -0.56
C GLY A 86 1.99 9.40 0.19
N PHE A 87 1.08 8.56 -0.28
CA PHE A 87 0.86 7.20 0.23
C PHE A 87 1.80 6.17 -0.44
N ILE A 88 2.27 6.45 -1.66
CA ILE A 88 3.23 5.63 -2.39
C ILE A 88 4.68 5.96 -2.01
N ASP A 89 4.98 7.24 -1.73
CA ASP A 89 6.30 7.69 -1.31
C ASP A 89 6.77 6.93 -0.05
N MET A 90 7.99 6.40 -0.11
CA MET A 90 8.62 5.64 0.97
C MET A 90 9.73 6.43 1.67
N THR A 91 9.81 7.74 1.44
CA THR A 91 10.70 8.63 2.19
C THR A 91 10.31 8.63 3.68
N ARG A 92 11.26 8.28 4.56
CA ARG A 92 11.01 8.25 6.01
C ARG A 92 10.74 9.67 6.52
N GLY A 93 9.68 9.83 7.33
CA GLY A 93 9.26 11.12 7.88
C GLY A 93 8.37 11.96 6.97
N SER A 94 8.10 11.53 5.73
CA SER A 94 7.10 12.16 4.86
C SER A 94 5.73 11.46 4.96
N GLY A 95 4.66 12.17 4.59
CA GLY A 95 3.32 11.59 4.45
C GLY A 95 2.68 11.12 5.76
N HIS A 96 1.63 10.32 5.65
CA HIS A 96 0.93 9.75 6.81
C HIS A 96 1.48 8.39 7.23
N GLY A 97 1.44 8.09 8.53
CA GLY A 97 1.91 6.82 9.07
C GLY A 97 3.44 6.73 9.15
N SER A 98 3.97 5.50 9.11
CA SER A 98 5.40 5.23 9.24
C SER A 98 5.89 4.32 8.12
N VAL A 99 7.07 4.63 7.57
CA VAL A 99 7.71 3.75 6.58
C VAL A 99 8.69 2.82 7.29
N MET A 100 8.54 1.52 7.04
CA MET A 100 9.31 0.44 7.62
C MET A 100 10.04 -0.35 6.53
N ASP A 101 11.25 -0.80 6.81
CA ASP A 101 11.85 -1.91 6.05
C ASP A 101 11.26 -3.27 6.47
N LEU A 102 11.62 -4.35 5.77
CA LEU A 102 11.10 -5.68 6.08
C LEU A 102 11.38 -6.12 7.52
N ASN A 103 12.55 -5.79 8.07
CA ASN A 103 12.90 -6.21 9.43
C ASN A 103 12.02 -5.48 10.45
N GLN A 104 11.89 -4.16 10.31
CA GLN A 104 11.01 -3.34 11.16
C GLN A 104 9.55 -3.78 11.04
N PHE A 105 9.08 -4.09 9.83
CA PHE A 105 7.72 -4.58 9.59
C PHE A 105 7.48 -5.92 10.28
N CYS A 106 8.39 -6.89 10.13
CA CYS A 106 8.29 -8.17 10.82
C CYS A 106 8.34 -8.02 12.34
N LEU A 107 9.25 -7.18 12.88
CA LEU A 107 9.37 -6.95 14.32
C LEU A 107 8.09 -6.38 14.94
N ASN A 108 7.34 -5.55 14.21
CA ASN A 108 6.14 -4.90 14.73
C ASN A 108 4.86 -5.75 14.63
N PHE A 109 4.83 -6.75 13.74
CA PHE A 109 3.58 -7.43 13.35
C PHE A 109 3.62 -8.96 13.43
N SER A 110 4.78 -9.57 13.68
CA SER A 110 4.90 -11.02 13.90
C SER A 110 4.30 -11.46 15.24
#